data_AF-A0A369ZEL8-F1
#
_entry.id   AF-A0A369ZEL8-F1
#
_cell.length_a   1.000
_cell.length_b   1.000
_cell.length_c   1.000
_cell.angle_alpha   90.00
_cell.angle_beta   90.00
_cell.angle_gamma   90.00
#
_symmetry.space_group_name_H-M   'P 1'
#
loop_
_entity.id
_entity.type
_entity.pdbx_description
1 polymer ?
#
loop_
_entity_poly.entity_id
_entity_poly.type
_entity_poly.pdbx_seq_one_letter_code
_entity_poly.pdbx_strand_id
1 'polypeptide(L)'
;MKKLISKAGRAIALQAVALVSCFAMFSAISTAYAEMPPLPQQMWQGKSDVQVADEARRDPNQYCTQCHETANATGKPFSHAGKHFQHGTKSPNSGEQVTCVSCHGNMSENHRKGVRDVMRFSKMDQKASKPELERTVHEQNQVCVACHTADKLREKFWAHDTHANKIACANCHELHPEKDPMKAIPEKQRIKLCTDCHTKIQAHKEEVKAQEAKENQ
;
A
#
# COMPACT_ATOMS: atom_id res chain seq x y z
N MET A 1 43.17 -62.77 26.34
CA MET A 1 41.85 -62.90 25.66
C MET A 1 40.84 -61.98 26.34
N LYS A 2 40.15 -61.16 25.55
CA LYS A 2 38.89 -60.42 25.88
C LYS A 2 39.07 -59.27 26.89
N LYS A 3 38.55 -58.06 26.70
CA LYS A 3 37.69 -57.49 25.66
C LYS A 3 37.78 -55.97 25.80
N LEU A 4 38.17 -55.29 24.72
CA LEU A 4 37.93 -53.87 24.50
C LEU A 4 36.41 -53.69 24.33
N ILE A 5 35.73 -53.12 25.33
CA ILE A 5 34.37 -52.59 25.20
C ILE A 5 34.42 -51.20 25.82
N SER A 6 34.90 -50.23 25.03
CA SER A 6 34.08 -49.25 24.32
C SER A 6 33.39 -48.26 25.27
N LYS A 7 34.15 -47.20 25.61
CA LYS A 7 33.64 -45.95 26.19
C LYS A 7 32.61 -45.25 25.28
N ALA A 8 32.36 -45.74 24.07
CA ALA A 8 31.38 -45.17 23.13
C ALA A 8 29.93 -45.38 23.57
N GLY A 9 29.61 -46.40 24.38
CA GLY A 9 28.23 -46.70 24.78
C GLY A 9 27.61 -45.69 25.75
N ARG A 10 28.40 -44.97 26.55
CA ARG A 10 27.89 -43.99 27.53
C ARG A 10 27.71 -42.58 26.95
N ALA A 11 28.41 -42.24 25.87
CA ALA A 11 28.28 -40.94 25.21
C ALA A 11 27.00 -40.85 24.34
N ILE A 12 26.54 -41.98 23.80
CA ILE A 12 25.39 -42.02 22.90
C ILE A 12 24.06 -41.85 23.67
N ALA A 13 24.00 -42.30 24.93
CA ALA A 13 22.79 -42.16 25.76
C ALA A 13 22.51 -40.71 26.22
N LEU A 14 23.53 -39.86 26.33
CA LEU A 14 23.38 -38.45 26.74
C LEU A 14 23.11 -37.50 25.57
N GLN A 15 23.45 -37.88 24.33
CA GLN A 15 23.13 -37.08 23.14
C GLN A 15 21.69 -37.31 22.63
N ALA A 16 21.06 -38.43 22.99
CA ALA A 16 19.68 -38.71 22.59
C ALA A 16 18.63 -37.88 23.36
N VAL A 17 18.96 -37.34 24.55
CA VAL A 17 18.03 -36.52 25.35
C VAL A 17 18.11 -35.02 24.96
N ALA A 18 19.23 -34.58 24.37
CA ALA A 18 19.40 -33.18 23.96
C ALA A 18 18.88 -32.86 22.54
N LEU A 19 18.63 -33.87 21.70
CA LEU A 19 18.15 -33.65 20.32
C LEU A 19 16.63 -33.76 20.16
N VAL A 20 15.91 -34.30 21.14
CA VAL A 20 14.43 -34.33 21.13
C VAL A 20 13.84 -33.01 21.64
N SER A 21 14.58 -32.20 22.40
CA SER A 21 14.11 -30.90 22.89
C SER A 21 14.27 -29.75 21.88
N CYS A 22 15.11 -29.90 20.85
CA CYS A 22 15.30 -28.85 19.82
C CYS A 22 14.30 -28.95 18.64
N PHE A 23 13.53 -30.02 18.52
CA PHE A 23 12.55 -30.18 17.43
C PHE A 23 11.14 -29.65 17.77
N ALA A 24 10.89 -29.25 19.03
CA ALA A 24 9.59 -28.77 19.50
C ALA A 24 9.46 -27.23 19.54
N MET A 25 10.41 -26.47 19.01
CA MET A 25 10.37 -24.99 18.95
C MET A 25 10.30 -24.41 17.53
N PHE A 26 9.98 -25.22 16.52
CA PHE A 26 9.82 -24.76 15.13
C PHE A 26 8.37 -24.79 14.61
N SER A 27 7.39 -24.96 15.49
CA SER A 27 5.97 -24.95 15.13
C SER A 27 5.26 -23.76 15.77
N ALA A 28 5.45 -22.59 15.18
CA ALA A 28 4.50 -21.47 15.11
C ALA A 28 5.24 -20.15 14.83
N ILE A 29 5.98 -20.08 13.72
CA ILE A 29 6.05 -18.78 13.03
C ILE A 29 4.69 -18.68 12.34
N SER A 30 3.68 -18.21 13.07
CA SER A 30 2.49 -17.66 12.44
C SER A 30 2.98 -16.52 11.57
N THR A 31 3.09 -16.78 10.26
CA THR A 31 2.98 -15.72 9.27
C THR A 31 1.55 -15.19 9.38
N ALA A 32 1.33 -14.34 10.39
CA ALA A 32 0.20 -13.44 10.41
C ALA A 32 0.43 -12.49 9.25
N TYR A 33 0.06 -12.92 8.05
CA TYR A 33 -0.23 -12.00 6.98
C TYR A 33 -1.27 -11.04 7.56
N ALA A 34 -0.99 -9.74 7.49
CA ALA A 34 -1.94 -8.72 7.89
C ALA A 34 -3.23 -8.98 7.10
N GLU A 35 -4.24 -9.49 7.79
CA GLU A 35 -5.55 -9.74 7.21
C GLU A 35 -6.11 -8.36 6.87
N MET A 36 -6.28 -8.09 5.57
CA MET A 36 -6.84 -6.81 5.16
C MET A 36 -8.22 -6.67 5.79
N PRO A 37 -8.57 -5.51 6.37
CA PRO A 37 -9.92 -5.28 6.83
C PRO A 37 -10.87 -5.52 5.65
N PRO A 38 -12.00 -6.21 5.86
CA PRO A 38 -12.93 -6.50 4.80
C PRO A 38 -13.33 -5.18 4.12
N LEU A 39 -13.10 -5.09 2.82
CA LEU A 39 -13.55 -3.95 2.03
C LEU A 39 -15.06 -3.82 2.21
N PRO A 40 -15.60 -2.61 2.46
CA PRO A 40 -17.03 -2.42 2.52
C PRO A 40 -17.66 -2.96 1.24
N GLN A 41 -18.78 -3.67 1.42
CA GLN A 41 -19.50 -4.33 0.35
C GLN A 41 -19.72 -3.36 -0.80
N GLN A 42 -19.42 -3.81 -2.03
CA GLN A 42 -19.62 -2.95 -3.18
C GLN A 42 -21.09 -2.54 -3.22
N MET A 43 -21.37 -1.23 -3.38
CA MET A 43 -22.75 -0.78 -3.62
C MET A 43 -23.40 -1.47 -4.84
N TRP A 44 -22.58 -2.06 -5.70
CA TRP A 44 -22.93 -2.81 -6.90
C TRP A 44 -23.16 -4.31 -6.67
N GLN A 45 -22.66 -4.85 -5.55
CA GLN A 45 -22.76 -6.26 -5.14
C GLN A 45 -23.63 -6.40 -3.90
N GLY A 46 -24.94 -6.23 -4.09
CA GLY A 46 -25.97 -6.41 -3.07
C GLY A 46 -27.27 -5.73 -3.51
N LYS A 47 -28.42 -6.20 -3.02
CA LYS A 47 -29.66 -5.43 -3.14
C LYS A 47 -29.53 -4.24 -2.19
N SER A 48 -29.12 -3.06 -2.70
CA SER A 48 -29.30 -1.82 -1.95
C SER A 48 -30.75 -1.37 -2.10
N ASP A 49 -31.34 -0.83 -1.03
CA ASP A 49 -32.69 -0.26 -1.04
C ASP A 49 -32.79 1.05 -1.83
N VAL A 50 -31.62 1.57 -2.26
CA VAL A 50 -31.53 2.64 -3.24
C VAL A 50 -31.55 2.04 -4.63
N GLN A 51 -32.51 2.48 -5.44
CA GLN A 51 -32.58 2.22 -6.88
C GLN A 51 -31.40 2.89 -7.60
N VAL A 52 -30.22 2.31 -7.44
CA VAL A 52 -29.11 2.51 -8.35
C VAL A 52 -29.53 1.80 -9.63
N ALA A 53 -29.93 2.57 -10.65
CA ALA A 53 -30.36 2.01 -11.94
C ALA A 53 -29.35 0.96 -12.42
N ASP A 54 -29.81 -0.18 -12.95
CA ASP A 54 -28.96 -1.29 -13.41
C ASP A 54 -27.90 -0.85 -14.44
N GLU A 55 -28.05 0.33 -15.03
CA GLU A 55 -27.09 1.02 -15.90
C GLU A 55 -25.80 1.42 -15.16
N ALA A 56 -25.89 1.83 -13.90
CA ALA A 56 -24.74 2.17 -13.08
C ALA A 56 -23.93 0.93 -12.64
N ARG A 57 -24.45 -0.29 -12.90
CA ARG A 57 -23.76 -1.57 -12.65
C ARG A 57 -22.88 -2.05 -13.80
N ARG A 58 -22.81 -1.35 -14.94
CA ARG A 58 -22.18 -1.88 -16.18
C ARG A 58 -20.70 -1.56 -16.37
N ASP A 59 -20.20 -0.44 -15.84
CA ASP A 59 -18.76 -0.13 -15.83
C ASP A 59 -18.47 0.96 -14.78
N PRO A 60 -17.78 0.62 -13.67
CA PRO A 60 -17.39 1.61 -12.66
C PRO A 60 -16.59 2.78 -13.23
N ASN A 61 -15.80 2.58 -14.29
CA ASN A 61 -15.04 3.66 -14.91
C ASN A 61 -15.98 4.68 -15.55
N GLN A 62 -16.92 4.23 -16.40
CA GLN A 62 -17.90 5.12 -17.04
C GLN A 62 -18.75 5.88 -16.02
N TYR A 63 -19.11 5.25 -14.90
CA TYR A 63 -19.88 5.91 -13.87
C TYR A 63 -19.06 7.00 -13.16
N CYS A 64 -17.81 6.71 -12.79
CA CYS A 64 -16.94 7.68 -12.12
C CYS A 64 -16.62 8.88 -13.02
N THR A 65 -16.38 8.66 -14.31
CA THR A 65 -15.96 9.71 -15.24
C THR A 65 -17.07 10.72 -15.54
N GLN A 66 -18.35 10.33 -15.48
CA GLN A 66 -19.49 11.26 -15.63
C GLN A 66 -19.39 12.51 -14.73
N CYS A 67 -18.69 12.42 -13.60
CA CYS A 67 -18.37 13.57 -12.76
C CYS A 67 -16.85 13.88 -12.74
N HIS A 68 -15.97 12.87 -12.75
CA HIS A 68 -14.51 13.03 -12.63
C HIS A 68 -13.78 13.13 -13.98
N GLU A 69 -14.26 13.98 -14.89
CA GLU A 69 -13.68 14.21 -16.22
C GLU A 69 -12.95 15.56 -16.38
N THR A 70 -13.16 16.49 -15.46
CA THR A 70 -12.59 17.84 -15.55
C THR A 70 -11.89 18.25 -14.27
N ALA A 71 -10.99 19.22 -14.37
CA ALA A 71 -10.30 19.80 -13.22
C ALA A 71 -11.26 20.37 -12.16
N ASN A 72 -12.50 20.70 -12.54
CA ASN A 72 -13.50 21.24 -11.62
C ASN A 72 -13.99 20.22 -10.58
N ALA A 73 -13.91 18.91 -10.86
CA ALA A 73 -14.32 17.87 -9.92
C ALA A 73 -13.21 17.41 -8.97
N THR A 74 -11.95 17.69 -9.30
CA THR A 74 -10.76 17.18 -8.58
C THR A 74 -9.77 18.28 -8.18
N GLY A 75 -10.00 19.53 -8.59
CA GLY A 75 -9.16 20.70 -8.33
C GLY A 75 -7.89 20.78 -9.19
N LYS A 76 -7.64 19.83 -10.09
CA LYS A 76 -6.43 19.78 -10.95
C LYS A 76 -6.73 19.14 -12.31
N PRO A 77 -5.99 19.45 -13.39
CA PRO A 77 -6.10 18.73 -14.66
C PRO A 77 -5.99 17.23 -14.41
N PHE A 78 -7.09 16.52 -14.67
CA PHE A 78 -7.19 15.09 -14.41
C PHE A 78 -7.03 14.36 -15.74
N SER A 79 -6.10 13.41 -15.80
CA SER A 79 -5.81 12.60 -16.98
C SER A 79 -5.88 11.14 -16.58
N HIS A 80 -6.52 10.32 -17.41
CA HIS A 80 -6.55 8.86 -17.26
C HIS A 80 -5.61 8.20 -18.27
N ALA A 81 -4.41 8.77 -18.47
CA ALA A 81 -3.47 8.32 -19.49
C ALA A 81 -2.34 7.44 -18.95
N GLY A 82 -2.21 7.34 -17.63
CA GLY A 82 -1.16 6.57 -16.98
C GLY A 82 -1.25 5.07 -17.24
N LYS A 83 -0.19 4.35 -16.85
CA LYS A 83 -0.01 2.93 -17.20
C LYS A 83 -1.15 2.01 -16.75
N HIS A 84 -1.79 2.29 -15.63
CA HIS A 84 -2.90 1.49 -15.11
C HIS A 84 -4.20 1.62 -15.92
N PHE A 85 -4.33 2.67 -16.75
CA PHE A 85 -5.52 2.92 -17.58
C PHE A 85 -5.40 2.35 -18.99
N GLN A 86 -4.23 1.82 -19.37
CA GLN A 86 -4.01 1.25 -20.69
C GLN A 86 -4.73 -0.10 -20.81
N HIS A 87 -5.39 -0.36 -21.95
CA HIS A 87 -6.15 -1.60 -22.21
C HIS A 87 -5.35 -2.91 -22.04
N GLY A 88 -4.02 -2.84 -22.07
CA GLY A 88 -3.14 -3.99 -21.84
C GLY A 88 -2.81 -4.26 -20.37
N THR A 89 -3.18 -3.36 -19.46
CA THR A 89 -2.83 -3.46 -18.04
C THR A 89 -3.97 -4.11 -17.27
N LYS A 90 -3.80 -5.39 -16.97
CA LYS A 90 -4.75 -6.21 -16.24
C LYS A 90 -4.32 -6.41 -14.79
N SER A 91 -5.29 -6.52 -13.89
CA SER A 91 -5.04 -6.92 -12.51
C SER A 91 -4.44 -8.33 -12.48
N PRO A 92 -3.33 -8.55 -11.77
CA PRO A 92 -2.76 -9.88 -11.61
C PRO A 92 -3.68 -10.81 -10.79
N ASN A 93 -4.60 -10.25 -10.00
CA ASN A 93 -5.47 -11.02 -9.12
C ASN A 93 -6.73 -11.54 -9.82
N SER A 94 -7.26 -10.79 -10.80
CA SER A 94 -8.49 -11.16 -11.52
C SER A 94 -8.29 -11.44 -13.01
N GLY A 95 -7.17 -10.99 -13.61
CA GLY A 95 -6.98 -11.04 -15.07
C GLY A 95 -7.86 -10.07 -15.86
N GLU A 96 -8.62 -9.22 -15.17
CA GLU A 96 -9.50 -8.22 -15.75
C GLU A 96 -8.80 -6.86 -15.86
N GLN A 97 -9.39 -5.96 -16.66
CA GLN A 97 -8.91 -4.59 -16.79
C GLN A 97 -8.97 -3.87 -15.43
N VAL A 98 -7.91 -3.14 -15.09
CA VAL A 98 -7.91 -2.29 -13.89
C VAL A 98 -8.92 -1.16 -14.04
N THR A 99 -9.71 -0.92 -13.00
CA THR A 99 -10.77 0.09 -12.93
C THR A 99 -10.52 1.11 -11.82
N CYS A 100 -11.29 2.21 -11.78
CA CYS A 100 -11.24 3.20 -10.71
C CYS A 100 -11.35 2.55 -9.33
N VAL A 101 -12.31 1.62 -9.17
CA VAL A 101 -12.58 0.93 -7.90
C VAL A 101 -11.49 -0.05 -7.50
N SER A 102 -10.61 -0.46 -8.42
CA SER A 102 -9.46 -1.31 -8.11
C SER A 102 -8.47 -0.63 -7.16
N CYS A 103 -8.38 0.70 -7.21
CA CYS A 103 -7.52 1.49 -6.34
C CYS A 103 -8.32 2.35 -5.35
N HIS A 104 -9.42 2.95 -5.80
CA HIS A 104 -10.21 3.87 -5.00
C HIS A 104 -11.28 3.17 -4.14
N GLY A 105 -11.56 1.88 -4.37
CA GLY A 105 -12.66 1.19 -3.71
C GLY A 105 -14.02 1.72 -4.14
N ASN A 106 -15.07 1.30 -3.44
CA ASN A 106 -16.44 1.70 -3.74
C ASN A 106 -16.78 3.03 -3.08
N MET A 107 -17.54 3.85 -3.80
CA MET A 107 -18.14 5.06 -3.24
C MET A 107 -19.41 4.70 -2.45
N SER A 108 -19.78 5.55 -1.50
CA SER A 108 -21.04 5.46 -0.78
C SER A 108 -22.09 6.40 -1.38
N GLU A 109 -23.35 6.27 -0.97
CA GLU A 109 -24.39 7.25 -1.33
C GLU A 109 -24.08 8.67 -0.84
N ASN A 110 -23.33 8.77 0.26
CA ASN A 110 -22.91 10.04 0.83
C ASN A 110 -21.60 10.57 0.23
N HIS A 111 -21.08 9.97 -0.86
CA HIS A 111 -19.80 10.34 -1.48
C HIS A 111 -19.68 11.85 -1.74
N ARG A 112 -20.75 12.45 -2.27
CA ARG A 112 -20.82 13.90 -2.59
C ARG A 112 -20.77 14.80 -1.36
N LYS A 113 -21.02 14.27 -0.16
CA LYS A 113 -20.87 15.00 1.12
C LYS A 113 -19.42 14.99 1.62
N GLY A 114 -18.50 14.38 0.87
CA GLY A 114 -17.08 14.33 1.20
C GLY A 114 -16.83 13.45 2.43
N VAL A 115 -17.30 12.21 2.40
CA VAL A 115 -17.06 11.20 3.45
C VAL A 115 -15.81 10.36 3.13
N ARG A 116 -15.35 9.58 4.12
CA ARG A 116 -14.18 8.69 4.02
C ARG A 116 -14.55 7.35 3.38
N ASP A 117 -15.16 7.35 2.20
CA ASP A 117 -15.60 6.12 1.50
C ASP A 117 -14.53 5.59 0.54
N VAL A 118 -14.13 6.38 -0.46
CA VAL A 118 -13.09 6.02 -1.41
C VAL A 118 -11.68 6.23 -0.82
N MET A 119 -10.71 5.46 -1.29
CA MET A 119 -9.30 5.70 -1.00
C MET A 119 -8.87 7.03 -1.63
N ARG A 120 -8.21 7.88 -0.83
CA ARG A 120 -7.60 9.12 -1.29
C ARG A 120 -6.10 8.99 -1.04
N PHE A 121 -5.33 8.98 -2.12
CA PHE A 121 -3.87 8.94 -2.04
C PHE A 121 -3.34 10.35 -1.82
N SER A 122 -2.76 10.59 -0.64
CA SER A 122 -2.21 11.88 -0.25
C SER A 122 -0.67 11.83 -0.19
N LYS A 123 -0.05 12.95 -0.58
CA LYS A 123 1.38 13.20 -0.36
C LYS A 123 1.58 13.81 1.03
N MET A 124 2.77 13.73 1.59
CA MET A 124 3.10 14.29 2.92
C MET A 124 2.83 15.80 3.02
N ASP A 125 2.95 16.52 1.91
CA ASP A 125 2.70 17.96 1.80
C ASP A 125 1.23 18.29 1.44
N GLN A 126 0.38 17.28 1.27
CA GLN A 126 -1.03 17.43 0.87
C GLN A 126 -1.94 16.91 1.96
N LYS A 127 -2.39 17.82 2.83
CA LYS A 127 -3.42 17.51 3.81
C LYS A 127 -4.81 17.57 3.16
N ALA A 128 -5.66 16.62 3.50
CA ALA A 128 -7.08 16.66 3.25
C ALA A 128 -7.68 17.90 3.92
N SER A 129 -8.75 18.44 3.31
CA SER A 129 -9.48 19.59 3.87
C SER A 129 -10.11 19.28 5.24
N LYS A 130 -10.27 17.99 5.58
CA LYS A 130 -10.79 17.51 6.86
C LYS A 130 -9.91 16.36 7.36
N PRO A 131 -9.42 16.40 8.61
CA PRO A 131 -8.58 15.34 9.19
C PRO A 131 -9.24 13.96 9.14
N GLU A 132 -10.56 13.88 9.31
CA GLU A 132 -11.30 12.61 9.29
C GLU A 132 -11.25 11.88 7.93
N LEU A 133 -10.87 12.59 6.86
CA LEU A 133 -10.73 12.02 5.51
C LEU A 133 -9.34 11.46 5.23
N GLU A 134 -8.38 11.72 6.12
CA GLU A 134 -7.01 11.28 5.95
C GLU A 134 -6.89 9.76 5.99
N ARG A 135 -5.92 9.27 5.23
CA ARG A 135 -5.53 7.86 5.17
C ARG A 135 -4.11 7.76 5.67
N THR A 136 -3.88 6.85 6.61
CA THR A 136 -2.53 6.54 7.06
C THR A 136 -1.68 6.02 5.89
N VAL A 137 -0.36 6.17 5.99
CA VAL A 137 0.59 5.64 5.00
C VAL A 137 0.33 4.15 4.75
N HIS A 138 0.07 3.39 5.81
CA HIS A 138 -0.21 1.97 5.71
C HIS A 138 -1.48 1.70 4.91
N GLU A 139 -2.61 2.33 5.25
CA GLU A 139 -3.87 2.18 4.51
C GLU A 139 -3.72 2.49 3.02
N GLN A 140 -2.98 3.54 2.67
CA GLN A 140 -2.73 3.90 1.27
C GLN A 140 -1.89 2.83 0.55
N ASN A 141 -0.78 2.42 1.17
CA ASN A 141 0.17 1.50 0.54
C ASN A 141 -0.37 0.07 0.42
N GLN A 142 -1.26 -0.35 1.33
CA GLN A 142 -1.92 -1.66 1.26
C GLN A 142 -2.67 -1.86 -0.07
N VAL A 143 -3.28 -0.80 -0.62
CA VAL A 143 -3.94 -0.88 -1.92
C VAL A 143 -2.96 -1.23 -3.03
N CYS A 144 -1.76 -0.67 -3.00
CA CYS A 144 -0.74 -0.95 -4.00
C CYS A 144 -0.23 -2.39 -3.90
N VAL A 145 0.06 -2.84 -2.67
CA VAL A 145 0.63 -4.18 -2.43
C VAL A 145 -0.38 -5.31 -2.51
N ALA A 146 -1.67 -5.00 -2.65
CA ALA A 146 -2.68 -5.97 -3.08
C ALA A 146 -2.36 -6.55 -4.46
N CYS A 147 -1.66 -5.82 -5.33
CA CYS A 147 -1.22 -6.30 -6.66
C CYS A 147 0.31 -6.33 -6.83
N HIS A 148 1.04 -5.40 -6.19
CA HIS A 148 2.50 -5.29 -6.32
C HIS A 148 3.23 -5.99 -5.17
N THR A 149 3.94 -7.06 -5.48
CA THR A 149 4.67 -7.82 -4.46
C THR A 149 5.99 -7.14 -4.05
N ALA A 150 6.34 -7.26 -2.77
CA ALA A 150 7.58 -6.69 -2.23
C ALA A 150 8.83 -7.19 -2.98
N ASP A 151 8.89 -8.47 -3.33
CA ASP A 151 10.04 -9.04 -4.05
C ASP A 151 10.26 -8.39 -5.42
N LYS A 152 9.19 -8.15 -6.17
CA LYS A 152 9.28 -7.49 -7.48
C LYS A 152 9.59 -6.01 -7.36
N LEU A 153 9.06 -5.33 -6.36
CA LEU A 153 9.39 -3.94 -6.08
C LEU A 153 10.87 -3.79 -5.69
N ARG A 154 11.39 -4.66 -4.82
CA ARG A 154 12.80 -4.72 -4.42
C ARG A 154 13.73 -4.96 -5.60
N GLU A 155 13.39 -5.94 -6.45
CA GLU A 155 14.14 -6.28 -7.66
C GLU A 155 14.29 -5.07 -8.58
N LYS A 156 13.25 -4.23 -8.69
CA LYS A 156 13.29 -3.00 -9.51
C LYS A 156 14.02 -1.86 -8.83
N PHE A 157 13.82 -1.67 -7.53
CA PHE A 157 14.53 -0.65 -6.78
C PHE A 157 14.51 -0.95 -5.28
N TRP A 158 15.69 -1.11 -4.68
CA TRP A 158 15.87 -1.49 -3.28
C TRP A 158 15.17 -0.55 -2.30
N ALA A 159 15.02 0.73 -2.64
CA ALA A 159 14.47 1.73 -1.73
C ALA A 159 13.00 1.46 -1.39
N HIS A 160 12.27 0.67 -2.18
CA HIS A 160 10.86 0.35 -1.88
C HIS A 160 10.70 -0.27 -0.50
N ASP A 161 11.56 -1.21 -0.09
CA ASP A 161 11.43 -1.89 1.21
C ASP A 161 11.54 -0.91 2.38
N THR A 162 12.50 0.00 2.32
CA THR A 162 12.77 0.98 3.39
C THR A 162 11.64 2.00 3.54
N HIS A 163 10.86 2.21 2.48
CA HIS A 163 9.82 3.24 2.39
C HIS A 163 8.39 2.70 2.53
N ALA A 164 8.16 1.42 2.27
CA ALA A 164 6.83 0.80 2.16
C ALA A 164 5.89 1.07 3.37
N ASN A 165 6.44 1.26 4.57
CA ASN A 165 5.65 1.55 5.77
C ASN A 165 5.87 2.96 6.34
N LYS A 166 6.63 3.83 5.66
CA LYS A 166 7.06 5.13 6.18
C LYS A 166 6.57 6.31 5.35
N ILE A 167 6.37 6.10 4.05
CA ILE A 167 5.91 7.13 3.12
C ILE A 167 4.92 6.51 2.14
N ALA A 168 3.87 7.24 1.78
CA ALA A 168 2.89 6.75 0.82
C ALA A 168 3.53 6.66 -0.59
N CYS A 169 3.22 5.62 -1.37
CA CYS A 169 3.74 5.41 -2.73
C CYS A 169 3.56 6.65 -3.64
N ALA A 170 2.43 7.34 -3.46
CA ALA A 170 2.05 8.54 -4.20
C ALA A 170 2.94 9.77 -3.92
N ASN A 171 3.83 9.73 -2.91
CA ASN A 171 4.82 10.79 -2.71
C ASN A 171 5.87 10.81 -3.82
N CYS A 172 6.15 9.66 -4.44
CA CYS A 172 7.09 9.55 -5.54
C CYS A 172 6.38 9.32 -6.88
N HIS A 173 5.37 8.46 -6.90
CA HIS A 173 4.68 8.08 -8.14
C HIS A 173 3.47 8.96 -8.44
N GLU A 174 3.25 9.21 -9.74
CA GLU A 174 2.01 9.82 -10.25
C GLU A 174 1.39 8.89 -11.28
N LEU A 175 0.20 8.34 -10.96
CA LEU A 175 -0.42 7.25 -11.72
C LEU A 175 -1.47 7.72 -12.73
N HIS A 176 -2.03 8.91 -12.56
CA HIS A 176 -3.02 9.49 -13.46
C HIS A 176 -2.40 9.99 -14.78
N PRO A 177 -1.34 10.83 -14.75
CA PRO A 177 -0.73 11.31 -15.99
C PRO A 177 -0.07 10.19 -16.79
N GLU A 178 0.10 10.39 -18.10
CA GLU A 178 0.77 9.44 -18.99
C GLU A 178 2.18 9.07 -18.51
N LYS A 179 2.89 10.06 -17.96
CA LYS A 179 4.27 9.94 -17.50
C LYS A 179 4.35 9.97 -15.97
N ASP A 180 4.68 8.83 -15.38
CA ASP A 180 5.12 8.74 -14.00
C ASP A 180 6.53 9.36 -13.84
N PRO A 181 6.75 10.33 -12.94
CA PRO A 181 8.05 10.95 -12.71
C PRO A 181 9.14 9.97 -12.28
N MET A 182 8.80 8.83 -11.68
CA MET A 182 9.77 7.80 -11.32
C MET A 182 10.20 6.93 -12.51
N LYS A 183 9.45 6.95 -13.60
CA LYS A 183 9.78 6.17 -14.79
C LYS A 183 10.89 6.83 -15.60
N ALA A 184 11.95 6.07 -15.85
CA ALA A 184 13.13 6.53 -16.61
C ALA A 184 13.79 7.79 -16.04
N ILE A 185 13.69 8.00 -14.73
CA ILE A 185 14.36 9.11 -14.06
C ILE A 185 15.89 8.95 -14.14
N PRO A 186 16.62 9.96 -14.63
CA PRO A 186 18.08 9.97 -14.63
C PRO A 186 18.64 9.78 -13.22
N GLU A 187 19.75 9.06 -13.10
CA GLU A 187 20.34 8.70 -11.80
C GLU A 187 20.57 9.93 -10.90
N LYS A 188 21.17 11.00 -11.44
CA LYS A 188 21.40 12.24 -10.70
C LYS A 188 20.11 12.86 -10.15
N GLN A 189 19.03 12.83 -10.93
CA GLN A 189 17.73 13.34 -10.48
C GLN A 189 17.11 12.43 -9.43
N ARG A 190 17.27 11.10 -9.57
CA ARG A 190 16.82 10.12 -8.57
C ARG A 190 17.52 10.33 -7.22
N ILE A 191 18.83 10.53 -7.22
CA ILE A 191 19.60 10.83 -6.00
C ILE A 191 19.14 12.15 -5.37
N LYS A 192 18.88 13.17 -6.20
CA LYS A 192 18.36 14.46 -5.73
C LYS A 192 17.02 14.32 -5.00
N LEU A 193 16.12 13.44 -5.46
CA LEU A 193 14.85 13.17 -4.76
C LEU A 193 15.08 12.70 -3.32
N CYS A 194 16.06 11.81 -3.12
CA CYS A 194 16.42 11.31 -1.80
C CYS A 194 16.85 12.46 -0.88
N THR A 195 17.79 13.29 -1.34
CA THR A 195 18.34 14.39 -0.55
C THR A 195 17.27 15.45 -0.26
N ASP A 196 16.49 15.82 -1.27
CA ASP A 196 15.43 16.83 -1.12
C ASP A 196 14.37 16.40 -0.10
N CYS A 197 13.88 15.15 -0.21
CA CYS A 197 12.85 14.63 0.68
C CYS A 197 13.37 14.49 2.12
N HIS A 198 14.55 13.89 2.30
CA HIS A 198 15.11 13.70 3.64
C HIS A 198 15.47 15.02 4.32
N THR A 199 15.89 16.03 3.56
CA THR A 199 16.12 17.39 4.10
C THR A 199 14.83 18.00 4.60
N LYS A 200 13.74 17.90 3.83
CA LYS A 200 12.41 18.37 4.25
C LYS A 200 11.90 17.65 5.49
N ILE A 201 12.09 16.33 5.58
CA ILE A 201 11.71 15.54 6.75
C ILE A 201 12.47 16.02 7.99
N GLN A 202 13.77 16.30 7.85
CA GLN A 202 14.57 16.80 8.97
C GLN A 202 14.09 18.17 9.44
N ALA A 203 13.86 19.11 8.52
CA ALA A 203 13.34 20.43 8.84
C ALA A 203 11.98 20.35 9.57
N HIS A 204 11.04 19.54 9.07
CA HIS A 204 9.75 19.33 9.72
C HIS A 204 9.87 18.76 11.13
N LYS A 205 10.81 17.84 11.38
CA LYS A 205 11.06 17.31 12.73
C LYS A 205 11.56 18.39 13.69
N GLU A 206 12.38 19.32 13.21
CA GLU A 206 12.88 20.43 14.02
C GLU A 206 11.77 21.43 14.33
N GLU A 207 10.90 21.73 13.37
CA GLU A 207 9.71 22.57 13.55
C GLU A 207 8.76 21.99 14.60
N VAL A 208 8.41 20.70 14.49
CA VAL A 208 7.53 20.01 15.46
C VAL A 208 8.14 20.05 16.87
N LYS A 209 9.43 19.73 17.02
CA LYS A 209 10.11 19.79 18.33
C LYS A 209 10.10 21.19 18.92
N ALA A 210 10.32 22.22 18.10
CA ALA A 210 10.29 23.60 18.55
C ALA A 210 8.88 24.03 18.98
N GLN A 211 7.84 23.53 18.33
CA GLN A 211 6.46 23.76 18.72
C GLN A 211 6.11 23.07 20.05
N GLU A 212 6.44 21.78 20.19
CA GLU A 212 6.25 21.02 21.43
C GLU A 212 6.98 21.66 22.61
N ALA A 213 8.19 22.20 22.40
CA ALA A 213 8.94 22.90 23.44
C ALA A 213 8.27 24.21 23.90
N LYS A 214 7.53 24.88 23.02
CA LYS A 214 6.78 26.12 23.33
C LYS A 214 5.45 25.83 24.02
N GLU A 215 4.80 24.73 23.68
CA GLU A 215 3.52 24.32 24.29
C GLU A 215 3.70 23.76 25.72
N ASN A 216 4.91 23.31 26.06
CA ASN A 216 5.27 22.79 27.38
C ASN A 216 5.93 23.84 28.31
N GLN A 217 5.94 25.12 27.92
CA GLN A 217 6.36 26.27 28.73
C GLN A 217 5.14 27.09 29.15
#